data_AF-A0A815CDD9-F1
#
_entry.id   AF-A0A815CDD9-F1
#
_cell.length_a   1.000
_cell.length_b   1.000
_cell.length_c   1.000
_cell.angle_alpha   90.00
_cell.angle_beta   90.00
_cell.angle_gamma   90.00
#
_symmetry.space_group_name_H-M   'P 1'
#
loop_
_entity.id
_entity.type
_entity.pdbx_description
1 polymer ?
#
loop_
_entity_poly.entity_id
_entity_poly.type
_entity_poly.pdbx_seq_one_letter_code
_entity_poly.pdbx_strand_id
1 'polypeptide(L)'
;MKSEGRHGIFDCHATLMEAVVYGEIGFAARVLQAGYMIDCLMTKHQKLNFSAIQNRNCNSKSNPLLNKGTDGISLDPYEIVFIKFNYKRLNDRIIPDRALVYQKWVEDLKNNTAKY
;
A
#
# COMPACT_ATOMS: atom_id res chain seq x y z
N MET A 1 2.59 -6.44 31.63
CA MET A 1 1.16 -6.66 31.31
C MET A 1 0.77 -5.66 30.23
N LYS A 2 0.34 -6.11 29.04
CA LYS A 2 -0.22 -5.23 28.01
C LYS A 2 -1.62 -4.81 28.48
N SER A 3 -1.91 -3.51 28.45
CA SER A 3 -3.21 -2.94 28.83
C SER A 3 -4.33 -3.56 28.01
N GLU A 4 -5.36 -4.11 28.66
CA GLU A 4 -6.56 -4.61 28.01
C GLU A 4 -7.16 -3.52 27.11
N GLY A 5 -7.47 -3.87 25.85
CA GLY A 5 -8.25 -3.01 24.95
C GLY A 5 -7.58 -2.58 23.64
N ARG A 6 -6.36 -3.00 23.32
CA ARG A 6 -5.79 -2.82 21.97
C ARG A 6 -5.12 -4.08 21.47
N HIS A 7 -5.88 -4.87 20.71
CA HIS A 7 -5.33 -5.96 19.92
C HIS A 7 -4.70 -5.40 18.64
N GLY A 8 -3.41 -5.63 18.42
CA GLY A 8 -2.67 -5.15 17.26
C GLY A 8 -2.00 -6.28 16.48
N ILE A 9 -1.45 -5.94 15.31
CA ILE A 9 -0.71 -6.88 14.45
C ILE A 9 0.45 -7.59 15.21
N PHE A 10 0.99 -6.96 16.26
CA PHE A 10 2.05 -7.48 17.12
C PHE A 10 1.59 -8.39 18.26
N ASP A 11 0.30 -8.73 18.30
CA ASP A 11 -0.19 -9.76 19.22
C ASP A 11 -0.14 -11.14 18.56
N CYS A 12 -0.24 -11.19 17.23
CA CYS A 12 -0.10 -12.42 16.44
C CYS A 12 1.33 -12.63 15.91
N HIS A 13 2.14 -11.57 15.87
CA HIS A 13 3.50 -11.59 15.33
C HIS A 13 4.49 -10.94 16.29
N ALA A 14 5.63 -11.58 16.53
CA ALA A 14 6.63 -11.10 17.49
C ALA A 14 7.40 -9.89 16.94
N THR A 15 7.49 -9.73 15.62
CA THR A 15 8.25 -8.65 14.97
C THR A 15 7.52 -8.04 13.77
N LEU A 16 7.96 -6.83 13.36
CA LEU A 16 7.48 -6.19 12.13
C LEU A 16 7.76 -7.04 10.89
N MET A 17 8.93 -7.69 10.87
CA MET A 17 9.29 -8.55 9.75
C MET A 17 8.36 -9.75 9.65
N GLU A 18 8.02 -10.39 10.76
CA GLU A 18 7.03 -11.49 10.77
C GLU A 18 5.66 -11.01 10.31
N ALA A 19 5.20 -9.85 10.77
CA ALA A 19 3.93 -9.29 10.31
C ALA A 19 3.91 -9.05 8.80
N VAL A 20 5.00 -8.56 8.21
CA VAL A 20 5.14 -8.38 6.75
C VAL A 20 5.21 -9.71 6.02
N VAL A 21 6.02 -10.66 6.52
CA VAL A 21 6.21 -11.96 5.87
C VAL A 21 4.93 -12.78 5.89
N TYR A 22 4.26 -12.91 7.03
CA TYR A 22 3.05 -13.71 7.13
C TYR A 22 1.81 -12.98 6.64
N GLY A 23 1.72 -11.67 6.88
CA GLY A 23 0.58 -10.86 6.47
C GLY A 23 0.60 -10.51 4.98
N GLU A 24 1.67 -9.90 4.48
CA GLU A 24 1.72 -9.38 3.11
C GLU A 24 2.19 -10.45 2.11
N ILE A 25 3.38 -11.02 2.35
CA ILE A 25 3.98 -12.02 1.44
C ILE A 25 3.19 -13.33 1.49
N GLY A 26 2.84 -13.78 2.70
CA GLY A 26 2.09 -15.01 2.93
C GLY A 26 0.70 -14.98 2.30
N PHE A 27 -0.03 -13.86 2.45
CA PHE A 27 -1.31 -13.68 1.77
C PHE A 27 -1.17 -13.80 0.26
N ALA A 28 -0.24 -13.05 -0.35
CA ALA A 28 -0.04 -13.08 -1.79
C ALA A 28 0.32 -14.48 -2.29
N ALA A 29 1.19 -15.20 -1.57
CA ALA A 29 1.56 -16.57 -1.92
C ALA A 29 0.37 -17.53 -1.89
N ARG A 30 -0.53 -17.41 -0.90
CA ARG A 30 -1.73 -18.26 -0.80
C ARG A 30 -2.76 -17.97 -1.89
N VAL A 31 -2.96 -16.69 -2.23
CA VAL A 31 -3.83 -16.29 -3.35
C VAL A 31 -3.34 -16.92 -4.66
N LEU A 32 -2.03 -16.80 -4.94
CA LEU A 32 -1.43 -17.38 -6.15
C LEU A 32 -1.48 -18.92 -6.14
N GLN A 33 -1.24 -19.57 -5.00
CA GLN A 33 -1.31 -21.03 -4.87
C GLN A 33 -2.72 -21.57 -5.10
N ALA A 34 -3.75 -20.80 -4.75
CA ALA A 34 -5.15 -21.17 -4.99
C ALA A 34 -5.60 -20.96 -6.45
N GLY A 35 -4.69 -20.53 -7.34
CA GLY A 35 -4.99 -20.32 -8.76
C GLY A 35 -5.58 -18.95 -9.09
N TYR A 36 -5.66 -18.04 -8.11
CA TYR A 36 -6.09 -16.66 -8.32
C TYR A 36 -4.90 -15.77 -8.67
N MET A 37 -5.15 -14.69 -9.42
CA MET A 37 -4.15 -13.68 -9.73
C MET A 37 -4.34 -12.44 -8.86
N ILE A 38 -3.25 -11.70 -8.66
CA ILE A 38 -3.26 -10.38 -8.03
C ILE A 38 -3.08 -9.36 -9.14
N ASP A 39 -3.90 -8.31 -9.13
CA ASP A 39 -3.78 -7.20 -10.07
C ASP A 39 -3.52 -5.88 -9.31
N CYS A 40 -3.05 -4.87 -10.03
CA CYS A 40 -2.71 -3.57 -9.47
C CYS A 40 -3.54 -2.48 -10.15
N LEU A 41 -3.92 -1.44 -9.40
CA LEU A 41 -4.55 -0.26 -10.00
C LEU A 41 -3.58 0.50 -10.91
N MET A 42 -2.28 0.43 -10.65
CA MET A 42 -1.25 1.02 -11.50
C MET A 42 -1.20 0.35 -12.87
N THR A 43 -1.43 1.12 -13.92
CA THR A 43 -1.44 0.64 -15.32
C THR A 43 -0.17 -0.14 -15.71
N LYS A 44 1.00 0.25 -15.20
CA LYS A 44 2.27 -0.45 -15.45
C LYS A 44 2.24 -1.93 -15.05
N HIS A 45 1.55 -2.24 -13.95
CA HIS A 45 1.52 -3.58 -13.37
C HIS A 45 0.22 -4.33 -13.65
N GLN A 46 -0.68 -3.73 -14.43
CA GLN A 46 -1.94 -4.37 -14.80
C GLN A 46 -1.69 -5.61 -15.66
N LYS A 47 -2.49 -6.66 -15.42
CA LYS A 47 -2.44 -7.91 -16.20
C LYS A 47 -1.09 -8.65 -16.16
N LEU A 48 -0.22 -8.32 -15.22
CA LEU A 48 1.02 -9.07 -15.02
C LEU A 48 0.73 -10.42 -14.37
N ASN A 49 1.31 -11.47 -14.93
CA ASN A 49 1.27 -12.79 -14.31
C ASN A 49 2.35 -12.91 -13.23
N PHE A 50 1.99 -12.67 -11.97
CA PHE A 50 2.92 -12.77 -10.83
C PHE A 50 3.36 -14.20 -10.49
N SER A 51 2.68 -15.22 -11.03
CA SER A 51 3.16 -16.60 -10.90
C SER A 51 4.46 -16.82 -11.68
N ALA A 52 4.66 -16.08 -12.77
CA ALA A 52 5.86 -16.14 -13.59
C ALA A 52 7.04 -15.45 -12.90
N ILE A 53 8.14 -16.17 -12.68
CA ILE A 53 9.29 -15.72 -11.87
C ILE A 53 9.90 -14.42 -12.42
N GLN A 54 9.94 -14.26 -13.74
CA GLN A 54 10.46 -13.06 -14.40
C GLN A 54 9.70 -11.79 -14.02
N ASN A 55 8.40 -11.90 -13.69
CA ASN A 55 7.55 -10.78 -13.28
C ASN A 55 7.64 -10.48 -11.77
N ARG A 56 8.54 -11.15 -11.02
CA ARG A 56 8.75 -10.88 -9.60
C ARG A 56 9.84 -9.85 -9.33
N ASN A 57 10.63 -9.49 -10.36
CA ASN A 57 11.76 -8.56 -10.26
C ASN A 57 11.50 -7.20 -10.93
N CYS A 58 10.24 -6.82 -11.15
CA CYS A 58 9.85 -5.66 -11.97
C CYS A 58 10.35 -4.29 -11.50
N ASN A 59 10.75 -4.15 -10.24
CA ASN A 59 11.13 -2.85 -9.65
C ASN A 59 12.42 -2.91 -8.81
N SER A 60 13.30 -3.90 -9.04
CA SER A 60 14.53 -4.08 -8.26
C SER A 60 14.30 -4.16 -6.75
N LYS A 61 13.11 -4.61 -6.31
CA LYS A 61 12.68 -4.64 -4.90
C LYS A 61 12.66 -3.25 -4.25
N SER A 62 12.58 -2.19 -5.05
CA SER A 62 12.37 -0.82 -4.57
C SER A 62 11.01 -0.74 -3.89
N ASN A 63 10.93 0.04 -2.81
CA ASN A 63 9.64 0.33 -2.19
C ASN A 63 8.91 1.36 -3.07
N PRO A 64 7.76 1.02 -3.68
CA PRO A 64 7.06 1.91 -4.60
C PRO A 64 6.49 3.16 -3.90
N LEU A 65 6.39 3.15 -2.57
CA LEU A 65 5.97 4.29 -1.75
C LEU A 65 7.09 5.34 -1.54
N LEU A 66 8.32 5.05 -1.98
CA LEU A 66 9.38 6.08 -1.96
C LEU A 66 9.07 7.14 -3.00
N ASN A 67 9.38 8.40 -2.67
CA ASN A 67 9.28 9.49 -3.63
C ASN A 67 10.15 9.18 -4.86
N LYS A 68 9.56 9.24 -6.06
CA LYS A 68 10.19 8.85 -7.34
C LYS A 68 10.67 7.38 -7.39
N GLY A 69 10.13 6.53 -6.51
CA GLY A 69 10.56 5.14 -6.35
C GLY A 69 10.11 4.19 -7.45
N THR A 70 9.18 4.63 -8.31
CA THR A 70 8.68 3.85 -9.45
C THR A 70 8.94 4.64 -10.74
N ASP A 71 9.91 4.23 -11.56
CA ASP A 71 10.27 4.89 -12.84
C ASP A 71 10.46 6.41 -12.77
N GLY A 72 10.92 6.94 -11.64
CA GLY A 72 11.10 8.38 -11.43
C GLY A 72 9.82 9.13 -11.08
N ILE A 73 8.68 8.45 -10.94
CA ILE A 73 7.40 8.99 -10.47
C ILE A 73 7.05 8.54 -9.04
N SER A 74 6.21 9.34 -8.38
CA SER A 74 5.62 9.02 -7.09
C SER A 74 4.19 8.56 -7.30
N LEU A 75 3.75 7.59 -6.51
CA LEU A 75 2.39 7.07 -6.60
C LEU A 75 1.35 8.16 -6.39
N ASP A 76 0.24 8.03 -7.09
CA ASP A 76 -0.95 8.82 -6.84
C ASP A 76 -1.78 8.20 -5.71
N PRO A 77 -2.35 9.00 -4.77
CA PRO A 77 -3.25 8.48 -3.76
C PRO A 77 -4.44 7.69 -4.30
N TYR A 78 -4.90 7.94 -5.53
CA TYR A 78 -6.00 7.16 -6.14
C TYR A 78 -5.56 5.86 -6.81
N GLU A 79 -4.26 5.63 -6.98
CA GLU A 79 -3.72 4.39 -7.55
C GLU A 79 -3.40 3.34 -6.48
N ILE A 80 -3.63 3.64 -5.19
CA ILE A 80 -3.36 2.73 -4.07
C ILE A 80 -4.53 2.69 -3.10
N VAL A 81 -4.82 1.49 -2.58
CA VAL A 81 -5.95 1.27 -1.66
C VAL A 81 -5.61 1.76 -0.26
N PHE A 82 -4.36 1.59 0.17
CA PHE A 82 -3.91 1.97 1.51
C PHE A 82 -2.61 2.77 1.45
N ILE A 83 -2.57 3.85 2.22
CA ILE A 83 -1.40 4.72 2.32
C ILE A 83 -0.78 4.49 3.69
N LYS A 84 0.42 3.94 3.69
CA LYS A 84 1.19 3.80 4.93
C LYS A 84 1.55 5.20 5.41
N PHE A 85 1.16 5.55 6.64
CA PHE A 85 1.34 6.91 7.16
C PHE A 85 2.58 7.06 8.06
N ASN A 86 3.17 5.95 8.51
CA ASN A 86 4.26 5.95 9.48
C ASN A 86 5.61 5.73 8.79
N TYR A 87 6.14 6.77 8.15
CA TYR A 87 7.48 6.76 7.54
C TYR A 87 8.53 7.34 8.49
N LYS A 88 9.65 6.63 8.63
CA LYS A 88 10.83 7.12 9.36
C LYS A 88 11.69 8.11 8.54
N ARG A 89 11.34 8.37 7.27
CA ARG A 89 12.13 9.19 6.35
C ARG A 89 11.34 10.42 5.92
N LEU A 90 11.96 11.60 6.04
CA LEU A 90 11.33 12.90 5.76
C LEU A 90 10.92 13.07 4.29
N ASN A 91 11.66 12.48 3.35
CA ASN A 91 11.42 12.62 1.91
C ASN A 91 10.26 11.77 1.36
N ASP A 92 9.67 10.89 2.18
CA ASP A 92 8.60 9.96 1.77
C ASP A 92 7.19 10.51 2.09
N ARG A 93 7.09 11.78 2.52
CA ARG A 93 5.81 12.39 2.89
C ARG A 93 4.95 12.82 1.70
N ILE A 94 5.50 12.88 0.50
CA ILE A 94 4.77 13.37 -0.68
C ILE A 94 3.46 12.62 -0.93
N ILE A 95 3.43 11.29 -0.76
CA ILE A 95 2.22 10.49 -0.99
C ILE A 95 1.19 10.73 0.14
N PRO A 96 1.54 10.61 1.44
CA PRO A 96 0.66 11.01 2.54
C PRO A 96 0.12 12.44 2.45
N ASP A 97 0.97 13.40 2.10
CA ASP A 97 0.58 14.82 2.02
C ASP A 97 -0.43 15.03 0.89
N ARG A 98 -0.21 14.41 -0.28
CA ARG A 98 -1.18 14.42 -1.38
C ARG A 98 -2.49 13.75 -0.97
N ALA A 99 -2.44 12.66 -0.22
CA ALA A 99 -3.63 11.98 0.26
C ALA A 99 -4.49 12.84 1.18
N LEU A 100 -3.85 13.61 2.08
CA LEU A 100 -4.55 14.56 2.95
C LEU A 100 -5.26 15.64 2.15
N VAL A 101 -4.62 16.15 1.09
CA VAL A 101 -5.26 17.11 0.17
C VAL A 101 -6.47 16.49 -0.51
N TYR A 102 -6.37 15.24 -0.97
CA TYR A 102 -7.47 14.57 -1.67
C TYR A 102 -8.63 14.27 -0.72
N GLN A 103 -8.32 13.82 0.51
CA GLN A 103 -9.31 13.66 1.57
C GLN A 103 -10.07 14.96 1.85
N LYS A 104 -9.33 16.08 1.96
CA LYS A 104 -9.95 17.40 2.14
C LYS A 104 -10.90 17.74 0.99
N TRP A 105 -10.49 17.52 -0.26
CA TRP A 105 -11.38 17.77 -1.40
C TRP A 105 -12.65 16.90 -1.40
N VAL A 106 -12.53 15.64 -0.97
CA VAL A 106 -13.70 14.75 -0.80
C VAL A 106 -14.64 15.25 0.29
N GLU A 107 -14.11 15.77 1.40
CA GLU A 107 -14.90 16.38 2.48
C GLU A 107 -15.57 17.68 2.03
N ASP A 108 -14.83 18.55 1.33
CA ASP A 108 -15.34 19.79 0.77
C ASP A 108 -16.49 19.52 -0.22
N LEU A 109 -16.36 18.48 -1.06
CA LEU A 109 -17.43 18.05 -1.97
C LEU A 109 -18.71 17.65 -1.22
N LYS A 110 -18.59 16.84 -0.15
CA LYS A 110 -19.74 16.44 0.68
C LYS A 110 -20.45 17.64 1.31
N ASN A 111 -19.67 18.62 1.76
CA ASN A 111 -20.19 19.85 2.36
C ASN A 111 -20.83 20.79 1.32
N ASN A 112 -20.32 20.78 0.08
CA ASN A 112 -20.83 21.60 -1.02
C ASN A 112 -22.04 20.98 -1.73
N THR A 113 -22.23 19.65 -1.69
CA THR A 113 -23.44 19.00 -2.21
C THR A 113 -24.73 19.38 -1.48
N ALA A 114 -24.64 20.03 -0.31
CA ALA A 114 -25.80 20.63 0.37
C ALA A 114 -26.22 22.01 -0.19
N LYS A 115 -25.54 22.52 -1.24
CA LYS A 115 -25.74 23.87 -1.78
C LYS A 115 -26.33 23.92 -3.21
N TYR A 116 -26.70 22.78 -3.80
CA TYR A 116 -27.39 22.72 -5.08
C TYR A 116 -28.70 21.96 -4.94
#